data_AF-A0A6N6MQF8-F1
#
_entry.id   AF-A0A6N6MQF8-F1
#
_cell.length_a   1.000
_cell.length_b   1.000
_cell.length_c   1.000
_cell.angle_alpha   90.00
_cell.angle_beta   90.00
_cell.angle_gamma   90.00
#
_symmetry.space_group_name_H-M   'P 1'
#
loop_
_entity.id
_entity.type
_entity.pdbx_description
1 polymer ?
#
loop_
_entity_poly.entity_id
_entity_poly.type
_entity_poly.pdbx_seq_one_letter_code
_entity_poly.pdbx_strand_id
1 'polypeptide(L)'
;MTEPIERSTILPEDCGPSRYRAFVLDADLTVLRIEHLAAQDDDTALDLARRLLSGHAIELWDGLRFIEHLDSECGCSPLRHDREL
;
A
#
# COMPACT_ATOMS: atom_id res chain seq x y z
N MET A 1 25.87 -27.75 -39.11
CA MET A 1 24.78 -26.75 -39.13
C MET A 1 24.62 -26.31 -37.68
N THR A 2 25.19 -25.16 -37.34
CA THR A 2 25.29 -24.66 -35.97
C THR A 2 24.01 -23.91 -35.66
N GLU A 3 23.23 -24.38 -34.69
CA GLU A 3 22.04 -23.68 -34.24
C GLU A 3 22.45 -22.36 -33.57
N PRO A 4 21.83 -21.22 -33.89
CA PRO A 4 22.05 -19.98 -33.17
C PRO A 4 21.39 -20.11 -31.80
N ILE A 5 22.19 -19.99 -30.74
CA ILE A 5 21.69 -19.76 -29.39
C ILE A 5 21.01 -18.40 -29.42
N GLU A 6 19.69 -18.39 -29.64
CA GLU A 6 18.89 -17.18 -29.56
C GLU A 6 18.98 -16.66 -28.13
N ARG A 7 19.63 -15.50 -28.04
CA ARG A 7 19.80 -14.72 -26.83
C ARG A 7 18.42 -14.35 -26.33
N SER A 8 18.15 -14.72 -25.07
CA SER A 8 17.50 -13.82 -24.13
C SER A 8 16.11 -13.33 -24.54
N THR A 9 15.11 -14.22 -24.54
CA THR A 9 13.85 -13.80 -23.90
C THR A 9 14.07 -13.91 -22.39
N ILE A 10 14.82 -12.94 -21.86
CA ILE A 10 14.52 -12.47 -20.51
C ILE A 10 13.07 -12.03 -20.69
N LEU A 11 12.13 -12.80 -20.14
CA LEU A 11 10.83 -12.22 -19.85
C LEU A 11 11.12 -10.87 -19.16
N PRO A 12 10.32 -9.82 -19.31
CA PRO A 12 10.33 -8.77 -18.31
C PRO A 12 9.93 -9.41 -16.97
N GLU A 13 10.88 -10.10 -16.32
CA GLU A 13 10.85 -10.63 -14.95
C GLU A 13 11.12 -9.51 -13.94
N ASP A 14 10.86 -8.26 -14.34
CA ASP A 14 10.82 -7.12 -13.43
C ASP A 14 9.37 -6.68 -13.22
N CYS A 15 8.52 -7.68 -12.93
CA CYS A 15 7.51 -7.50 -11.91
C CYS A 15 8.13 -8.13 -10.65
N GLY A 16 9.18 -7.47 -10.12
CA GLY A 16 9.89 -7.94 -8.93
C GLY A 16 8.91 -8.25 -7.80
N PRO A 17 9.27 -9.12 -6.84
CA PRO A 17 8.36 -9.56 -5.80
C PRO A 17 7.73 -8.33 -5.15
N SER A 18 6.41 -8.21 -5.26
CA SER A 18 5.58 -7.09 -4.78
C SER A 18 6.21 -6.45 -3.55
N ARG A 19 7.01 -5.39 -3.77
CA ARG A 19 7.89 -4.87 -2.73
C ARG A 19 7.09 -4.06 -1.71
N TYR A 20 5.94 -3.59 -2.16
CA TYR A 20 4.97 -2.85 -1.40
C TYR A 20 4.20 -3.76 -0.44
N ARG A 21 4.27 -3.40 0.84
CA ARG A 21 3.55 -4.02 1.95
C ARG A 21 2.70 -2.97 2.63
N ALA A 22 1.40 -3.22 2.67
CA ALA A 22 0.44 -2.41 3.41
C ALA A 22 0.17 -3.09 4.76
N PHE A 23 0.55 -2.44 5.84
CA PHE A 23 0.20 -2.85 7.19
C PHE A 23 -1.10 -2.16 7.54
N VAL A 24 -2.16 -2.91 7.74
CA VAL A 24 -3.44 -2.38 8.20
C VAL A 24 -3.42 -2.38 9.71
N LEU A 25 -3.54 -1.20 10.30
CA LEU A 25 -3.55 -0.96 11.73
C LEU A 25 -4.96 -0.64 12.23
N ASP A 26 -5.24 -1.09 13.44
CA ASP A 26 -6.43 -0.66 14.17
C ASP A 26 -6.26 0.75 14.77
N ALA A 27 -7.32 1.29 15.37
CA ALA A 27 -7.29 2.57 16.08
C ALA A 27 -6.27 2.62 17.24
N ASP A 28 -5.87 1.45 17.76
CA ASP A 28 -4.81 1.31 18.77
C ASP A 28 -3.39 1.23 18.17
N LEU A 29 -3.22 1.49 16.86
CA LEU A 29 -1.96 1.29 16.12
C LEU A 29 -1.44 -0.16 16.20
N THR A 30 -2.35 -1.11 16.37
CA THR A 30 -2.03 -2.53 16.35
C THR A 30 -2.16 -3.07 14.93
N VAL A 31 -1.12 -3.72 14.41
CA VAL A 31 -1.14 -4.36 13.09
C VAL A 31 -2.16 -5.49 13.09
N LEU A 32 -3.28 -5.29 12.40
CA LEU A 32 -4.32 -6.30 12.21
C LEU A 32 -3.94 -7.29 11.11
N ARG A 33 -3.40 -6.79 9.99
CA ARG A 33 -3.00 -7.61 8.85
C ARG A 33 -1.95 -6.94 7.99
N ILE A 34 -1.16 -7.75 7.30
CA ILE A 34 -0.17 -7.31 6.33
C ILE A 34 -0.64 -7.77 4.95
N GLU A 35 -0.93 -6.82 4.07
CA GLU A 35 -1.31 -7.03 2.68
C GLU A 35 -0.11 -6.79 1.77
N HIS A 36 0.15 -7.72 0.85
CA HIS A 36 1.20 -7.56 -0.15
C HIS A 36 0.59 -6.92 -1.40
N LEU A 37 0.99 -5.70 -1.71
CA LEU A 37 0.46 -4.95 -2.84
C LEU A 37 1.33 -5.17 -4.08
N ALA A 38 0.75 -5.76 -5.12
CA ALA A 38 1.36 -5.82 -6.45
C ALA A 38 1.24 -4.44 -7.13
N ALA A 39 2.00 -3.48 -6.63
CA ALA A 39 2.14 -2.15 -7.22
C ALA A 39 3.49 -2.03 -7.94
N GLN A 40 3.47 -1.39 -9.11
CA GLN A 40 4.67 -1.07 -9.87
C GLN A 40 5.31 0.25 -9.41
N ASP A 41 4.48 1.15 -8.87
CA ASP A 41 4.86 2.50 -8.50
C ASP A 41 4.15 2.91 -7.19
N ASP A 42 4.73 3.91 -6.52
CA ASP A 42 4.22 4.45 -5.26
C ASP A 42 2.76 4.95 -5.40
N ASP A 43 2.43 5.63 -6.50
CA ASP A 43 1.05 6.10 -6.78
C ASP A 43 0.03 4.94 -6.84
N THR A 44 0.41 3.83 -7.48
CA THR A 44 -0.45 2.64 -7.58
C THR A 44 -0.58 1.94 -6.23
N ALA A 45 0.51 1.89 -5.46
CA ALA A 45 0.51 1.35 -4.11
C ALA A 45 -0.38 2.18 -3.17
N LEU A 46 -0.36 3.51 -3.31
CA LEU A 46 -1.21 4.43 -2.57
C LEU A 46 -2.68 4.29 -2.94
N ASP A 47 -3.02 4.13 -4.22
CA ASP A 47 -4.42 3.88 -4.63
C ASP A 47 -4.96 2.58 -4.02
N LEU A 48 -4.17 1.50 -4.08
CA LEU A 48 -4.52 0.23 -3.47
C LEU A 48 -4.64 0.34 -1.94
N ALA A 49 -3.71 1.02 -1.29
CA ALA A 49 -3.76 1.26 0.15
C ALA A 49 -4.98 2.10 0.55
N ARG A 50 -5.31 3.17 -0.21
CA ARG A 50 -6.53 3.98 0.01
C ARG A 50 -7.81 3.18 -0.14
N ARG A 51 -7.86 2.21 -1.04
CA ARG A 51 -9.02 1.31 -1.16
C ARG A 51 -9.14 0.35 0.02
N LEU A 52 -8.02 -0.02 0.64
CA LEU A 52 -8.00 -0.81 1.87
C LEU A 52 -8.31 0.02 3.12
N LEU A 53 -8.20 1.35 3.02
CA LEU A 53 -8.41 2.36 4.06
C LEU A 53 -9.91 2.53 4.39
N SER A 54 -10.57 1.42 4.70
CA SER A 54 -11.97 1.37 5.14
C SER A 54 -12.07 1.69 6.63
N GLY A 55 -11.67 2.90 7.04
CA GLY A 55 -11.74 3.35 8.43
C GLY A 55 -10.64 2.80 9.36
N HIS A 56 -9.58 2.22 8.78
CA HIS A 56 -8.39 1.74 9.48
C HIS A 56 -7.15 2.46 8.97
N ALA A 57 -6.21 2.76 9.88
CA ALA A 57 -4.96 3.39 9.50
C ALA A 57 -4.10 2.35 8.75
N ILE A 58 -3.37 2.78 7.73
CA ILE A 58 -2.56 1.88 6.90
C ILE A 58 -1.18 2.45 6.71
N GLU A 59 -0.16 1.69 7.06
CA GLU A 59 1.23 2.03 6.73
C GLU A 59 1.68 1.32 5.46
N LEU A 60 2.17 2.08 4.50
CA LEU A 60 2.73 1.58 3.25
C LEU A 60 4.26 1.55 3.33
N TRP A 61 4.82 0.38 3.01
CA TRP A 61 6.25 0.09 3.08
C TRP A 61 6.76 -0.51 1.77
N ASP A 62 7.87 0.00 1.24
CA ASP A 62 8.65 -0.60 0.14
C ASP A 62 9.76 -1.48 0.72
N GLY A 63 9.41 -2.71 1.14
CA GLY A 63 10.33 -3.66 1.75
C GLY A 63 10.85 -3.22 3.12
N LEU A 64 11.94 -2.44 3.13
CA LEU A 64 12.56 -1.85 4.34
C LEU A 64 12.38 -0.33 4.44
N ARG A 65 11.79 0.30 3.41
CA ARG A 65 11.60 1.74 3.35
C ARG A 65 10.15 2.08 3.66
N PHE A 66 9.92 2.82 4.74
CA PHE A 66 8.63 3.44 5.00
C PHE A 66 8.33 4.46 3.89
N ILE A 67 7.16 4.35 3.27
CA ILE A 67 6.75 5.25 2.18
C ILE A 67 5.83 6.32 2.75
N GLU A 68 4.67 5.88 3.25
CA GLU A 68 3.60 6.77 3.70
C GLU A 68 2.73 6.03 4.71
N HIS A 69 2.27 6.77 5.72
CA HIS A 69 1.23 6.31 6.64
C HIS A 69 -0.04 7.04 6.25
N LEU A 70 -1.06 6.26 5.91
CA LEU A 70 -2.37 6.78 5.62
C LEU A 70 -3.24 6.59 6.86
N ASP A 71 -3.43 7.66 7.61
CA ASP A 71 -4.41 7.66 8.68
C ASP A 71 -5.82 7.53 8.11
N SER A 72 -6.62 6.68 8.74
CA SER A 72 -8.07 6.66 8.57
C SER A 72 -8.70 7.85 9.27
N GLU A 73 -8.21 9.05 8.99
CA GLU A 73 -8.95 10.29 9.20
C GLU A 73 -10.18 10.24 8.29
N CYS A 74 -11.13 9.38 8.64
CA CYS A 74 -12.51 9.53 8.27
C CYS A 74 -12.81 10.97 8.63
N GLY A 75 -13.00 11.79 7.59
CA GLY A 75 -13.54 13.13 7.69
C GLY A 75 -14.98 13.09 8.19
N CYS A 76 -15.20 12.54 9.38
CA CYS A 76 -16.15 13.05 10.33
C CYS A 76 -15.31 13.66 11.46
N SER A 77 -14.78 14.86 11.20
CA SER A 77 -14.71 15.81 12.29
C SER A 77 -16.14 15.92 12.85
N PRO A 78 -16.39 15.60 14.13
CA PRO A 78 -17.63 16.00 14.74
C PRO A 78 -17.56 17.53 14.74
N LEU A 79 -18.39 18.19 13.93
CA LEU A 79 -18.74 19.59 14.17
C LEU A 79 -19.49 19.62 15.50
N ARG A 80 -18.70 19.57 16.56
CA ARG A 80 -19.06 19.83 17.94
C ARG A 80 -19.24 21.34 18.02
N HIS A 81 -20.46 21.78 17.77
CA HIS A 81 -21.00 23.03 18.30
C HIS A 81 -22.52 22.91 18.46
N ASP A 82 -22.94 21.90 19.22
CA ASP A 82 -24.08 22.11 20.11
C ASP A 82 -23.55 23.00 21.25
N ARG A 83 -23.82 24.30 21.13
CA ARG A 83 -23.68 25.24 22.23
C ARG A 83 -24.99 25.97 22.36
N GLU A 84 -25.91 25.27 23.02
CA GLU A 84 -26.95 25.80 23.90
C GLU A 84 -26.78 27.29 24.25
N LEU A 85 -27.76 28.11 23.83
CA LEU A 85 -28.45 29.16 24.60
C LEU A 85 -29.56 29.82 23.78
#